data_AF-A0A918SBN9-F1
#
_entry.id   AF-A0A918SBN9-F1
#
_cell.length_a   1.000
_cell.length_b   1.000
_cell.length_c   1.000
_cell.angle_alpha   90.00
_cell.angle_beta   90.00
_cell.angle_gamma   90.00
#
_symmetry.space_group_name_H-M   'P 1'
#
loop_
_entity.id
_entity.type
_entity.pdbx_description
1 polymer ?
#
loop_
_entity_poly.entity_id
_entity_poly.type
_entity_poly.pdbx_seq_one_letter_code
_entity_poly.pdbx_strand_id
1 'polypeptide(L)'
;MKTTVILALLFSIFSTGCKDNRQTEKVNPTIDHEEAVHPEQVGWEDDIELDNGKQWQVDRGTTEGVQGMSGILKDSDPGTVEEYRELGKRMEEERNALENNRTREESPSNDNLNIYMDALNEKIRELQEVESVEEGSRIKSELEQHFYAWSNYFV
;
A
#
# COMPACT_ATOMS: atom_id res chain seq x y z
N MET A 1 -26.82 -14.71 -64.41
CA MET A 1 -26.13 -14.99 -63.13
C MET A 1 -26.35 -13.74 -62.28
N LYS A 2 -26.94 -13.74 -61.08
CA LYS A 2 -26.61 -14.53 -59.88
C LYS A 2 -27.88 -14.65 -59.01
N THR A 3 -27.89 -15.69 -58.20
CA THR A 3 -28.98 -16.33 -57.47
C THR A 3 -29.65 -15.52 -56.36
N THR A 4 -30.97 -15.67 -56.25
CA THR A 4 -31.79 -15.46 -55.04
C THR A 4 -31.52 -16.57 -54.02
N VAL A 5 -31.47 -16.29 -52.71
CA VAL A 5 -32.09 -17.11 -51.62
C VAL A 5 -32.22 -16.23 -50.37
N ILE A 6 -33.43 -16.25 -49.80
CA ILE A 6 -33.90 -15.64 -48.55
C ILE A 6 -33.90 -16.73 -47.47
N LEU A 7 -33.80 -16.36 -46.18
CA LEU A 7 -34.65 -16.81 -45.05
C LEU A 7 -33.91 -17.32 -43.80
N ALA A 8 -34.50 -16.90 -42.67
CA ALA A 8 -34.09 -16.95 -41.27
C ALA A 8 -33.90 -18.36 -40.66
N LEU A 9 -33.29 -18.40 -39.45
CA LEU A 9 -33.73 -19.26 -38.34
C LEU A 9 -33.11 -18.82 -37.00
N LEU A 10 -33.99 -18.52 -36.04
CA LEU A 10 -33.73 -18.36 -34.60
C LEU A 10 -33.42 -19.73 -33.98
N PHE A 11 -32.47 -19.78 -33.04
CA PHE A 11 -32.39 -20.87 -32.07
C PHE A 11 -31.99 -20.32 -30.69
N SER A 12 -32.97 -20.31 -29.78
CA SER A 12 -32.78 -20.24 -28.33
C SER A 12 -32.65 -21.65 -27.79
N ILE A 13 -31.69 -21.91 -26.91
CA ILE A 13 -31.70 -23.10 -26.06
C ILE A 13 -31.42 -22.68 -24.62
N PHE A 14 -32.48 -22.76 -23.81
CA PHE A 14 -32.45 -22.79 -22.35
C PHE A 14 -31.77 -24.07 -21.88
N SER A 15 -30.92 -23.97 -20.84
CA SER A 15 -30.50 -25.13 -20.05
C SER A 15 -30.99 -24.95 -18.62
N THR A 16 -31.93 -25.82 -18.22
CA THR A 16 -32.36 -26.07 -16.84
C THR A 16 -31.91 -27.46 -16.41
N GLY A 17 -31.44 -27.60 -15.16
CA GLY A 17 -31.28 -28.87 -14.43
C GLY A 17 -29.89 -28.98 -13.79
N CYS A 18 -29.69 -29.27 -12.50
CA CYS A 18 -30.45 -30.18 -11.65
C CYS A 18 -30.59 -29.71 -10.19
N LYS A 19 -31.59 -30.35 -9.56
CA LYS A 19 -32.15 -30.27 -8.22
C LYS A 19 -31.47 -31.29 -7.30
N ASP A 20 -31.12 -30.92 -6.07
CA ASP A 20 -31.51 -31.72 -4.91
C ASP A 20 -31.55 -30.88 -3.62
N ASN A 21 -32.54 -31.18 -2.78
CA ASN A 21 -32.90 -30.51 -1.54
C ASN A 21 -32.53 -31.45 -0.38
N ARG A 22 -31.63 -31.00 0.49
CA ARG A 22 -31.51 -31.56 1.85
C ARG A 22 -31.41 -30.42 2.86
N GLN A 23 -32.53 -30.22 3.55
CA GLN A 23 -32.63 -29.44 4.77
C GLN A 23 -31.94 -30.23 5.90
N THR A 24 -30.90 -29.64 6.52
CA THR A 24 -30.43 -30.01 7.85
C THR A 24 -29.95 -28.76 8.57
N GLU A 25 -30.10 -28.77 9.89
CA GLU A 25 -30.20 -27.62 10.80
C GLU A 25 -28.96 -26.72 10.95
N LYS A 26 -29.27 -25.44 11.24
CA LYS A 26 -28.59 -24.49 12.14
C LYS A 26 -27.10 -24.71 12.46
N VAL A 27 -26.25 -23.80 11.97
CA VAL A 27 -25.33 -23.01 12.82
C VAL A 27 -25.17 -21.64 12.15
N ASN A 28 -25.29 -20.59 12.95
CA ASN A 28 -25.04 -19.21 12.60
C ASN A 28 -23.52 -19.01 12.42
N PRO A 29 -23.01 -18.49 11.30
CA PRO A 29 -21.86 -17.63 11.36
C PRO A 29 -22.39 -16.21 11.26
N THR A 30 -22.20 -15.46 12.34
CA THR A 30 -21.97 -14.03 12.28
C THR A 30 -21.14 -13.78 11.03
N ILE A 31 -21.73 -13.13 10.03
CA ILE A 31 -20.94 -12.51 8.97
C ILE A 31 -20.25 -11.38 9.73
N ASP A 32 -19.05 -11.71 10.23
CA ASP A 32 -18.06 -10.71 10.55
C ASP A 32 -17.99 -9.84 9.31
N HIS A 33 -18.38 -8.58 9.50
CA HIS A 33 -17.99 -7.52 8.62
C HIS A 33 -16.47 -7.54 8.71
N GLU A 34 -15.84 -8.28 7.79
CA GLU A 34 -14.49 -8.00 7.37
C GLU A 34 -14.60 -6.59 6.79
N GLU A 35 -14.48 -5.60 7.68
CA GLU A 35 -14.02 -4.27 7.30
C GLU A 35 -12.78 -4.56 6.48
N ALA A 36 -12.94 -4.49 5.15
CA ALA A 36 -11.83 -4.15 4.30
C ALA A 36 -11.20 -2.97 5.00
N VAL A 37 -10.03 -3.19 5.60
CA VAL A 37 -9.18 -2.14 6.13
C VAL A 37 -8.97 -1.24 4.93
N HIS A 38 -9.81 -0.23 4.82
CA HIS A 38 -9.50 0.94 4.03
C HIS A 38 -8.16 1.35 4.61
N PRO A 39 -7.07 1.35 3.81
CA PRO A 39 -5.81 1.85 4.30
C PRO A 39 -6.15 3.23 4.85
N GLU A 40 -6.04 3.40 6.18
CA GLU A 40 -6.21 4.70 6.78
C GLU A 40 -5.25 5.58 6.02
N GLN A 41 -5.76 6.59 5.32
CA GLN A 41 -4.90 7.51 4.59
C GLN A 41 -3.88 8.01 5.61
N VAL A 42 -2.61 7.86 5.28
CA VAL A 42 -1.49 8.22 6.14
C VAL A 42 -1.37 9.76 6.19
N GLY A 43 -2.47 10.52 6.12
CA GLY A 43 -2.57 11.97 6.28
C GLY A 43 -1.93 12.83 5.20
N TRP A 44 -0.82 12.41 4.59
CA TRP A 44 -0.02 13.19 3.63
C TRP A 44 -0.49 13.03 2.18
N GLU A 45 -1.31 12.03 1.88
CA GLU A 45 -1.76 11.74 0.51
C GLU A 45 -2.62 12.85 -0.10
N ASP A 46 -3.25 13.67 0.75
CA ASP A 46 -4.02 14.85 0.33
C ASP A 46 -3.14 16.08 0.06
N ASP A 47 -1.92 16.09 0.59
CA ASP A 47 -0.96 17.20 0.48
C ASP A 47 0.01 17.02 -0.70
N ILE A 48 0.15 15.79 -1.21
CA ILE A 48 1.01 15.47 -2.35
C ILE A 48 0.27 15.60 -3.68
N GLU A 49 0.96 16.12 -4.68
CA GLU A 49 0.45 16.28 -6.05
C GLU A 49 1.06 15.24 -7.01
N LEU A 50 0.45 15.06 -8.18
CA LEU A 50 1.03 14.33 -9.31
C LEU A 50 1.60 15.31 -10.33
N ASP A 51 2.65 14.93 -11.06
CA ASP A 51 3.15 15.67 -12.23
C ASP A 51 2.13 15.59 -13.38
N ASN A 52 1.17 16.50 -13.37
CA ASN A 52 0.11 16.57 -14.38
C ASN A 52 -0.61 15.21 -14.56
N GLY A 53 -0.88 14.53 -13.44
CA GLY A 53 -1.50 13.20 -13.41
C GLY A 53 -0.53 12.03 -13.61
N LYS A 54 0.79 12.27 -13.59
CA LYS A 54 1.83 11.24 -13.63
C LYS A 54 2.66 11.24 -12.36
N GLN A 55 3.39 10.15 -12.14
CA GLN A 55 4.37 10.04 -11.06
C GLN A 55 5.54 11.00 -11.30
N TRP A 56 6.05 11.58 -10.21
CA TRP A 56 7.28 12.35 -10.17
C TRP A 56 8.49 11.47 -10.47
N GLN A 57 9.41 11.98 -11.29
CA GLN A 57 10.69 11.34 -11.55
C GLN A 57 11.67 11.72 -10.45
N VAL A 58 12.19 10.72 -9.73
CA VAL A 58 13.27 10.93 -8.75
C VAL A 58 14.55 10.27 -9.22
N ASP A 59 15.66 10.61 -8.57
CA ASP A 59 16.90 9.89 -8.83
C ASP A 59 16.80 8.43 -8.37
N ARG A 60 17.53 7.55 -9.05
CA ARG A 60 17.52 6.11 -8.74
C ARG A 60 17.90 5.83 -7.29
N GLY A 61 18.82 6.62 -6.72
CA GLY A 61 19.28 6.46 -5.33
C GLY A 61 18.17 6.70 -4.32
N THR A 62 17.26 7.62 -4.59
CA THR A 62 16.07 7.88 -3.76
C THR A 62 15.17 6.65 -3.77
N THR A 63 14.82 6.14 -4.95
CA THR A 63 14.00 4.92 -5.08
C THR A 63 14.66 3.72 -4.41
N GLU A 64 15.97 3.53 -4.58
CA GLU A 64 16.74 2.46 -3.94
C GLU A 64 16.72 2.58 -2.41
N GLY A 65 16.88 3.79 -1.85
CA GLY A 65 16.82 4.02 -0.41
C GLY A 65 15.43 3.76 0.18
N VAL A 66 14.35 4.17 -0.51
CA VAL A 66 12.98 3.86 -0.07
C VAL A 66 12.72 2.36 -0.09
N GLN A 67 13.18 1.67 -1.13
CA GLN A 67 13.08 0.21 -1.21
C GLN A 67 13.91 -0.50 -0.13
N GLY A 68 15.08 0.03 0.21
CA GLY A 68 15.91 -0.44 1.32
C GLY A 68 15.17 -0.38 2.66
N MET A 69 14.55 0.76 2.97
CA MET A 69 13.73 0.91 4.17
C MET A 69 12.51 -0.02 4.18
N SER A 70 11.81 -0.16 3.05
CA SER A 70 10.70 -1.12 2.90
C SER A 70 11.15 -2.57 3.14
N GLY A 71 12.37 -2.93 2.70
CA GLY A 71 12.97 -4.23 2.96
C GLY A 71 13.26 -4.47 4.43
N ILE A 72 13.88 -3.50 5.11
CA ILE A 72 14.13 -3.54 6.57
C ILE A 72 12.84 -3.82 7.33
N LEU A 73 11.74 -3.16 6.95
CA LEU A 73 10.44 -3.33 7.58
C LEU A 73 9.85 -4.73 7.35
N LYS A 74 9.89 -5.22 6.09
CA LYS A 74 9.34 -6.54 5.71
C LYS A 74 10.10 -7.70 6.33
N ASP A 75 11.42 -7.58 6.46
CA ASP A 75 12.27 -8.62 7.02
C ASP A 75 12.27 -8.62 8.56
N SER A 76 11.57 -7.66 9.19
CA SER A 76 11.46 -7.55 10.64
C SER A 76 10.21 -8.22 11.19
N ASP A 77 10.36 -8.92 12.31
CA ASP A 77 9.26 -9.52 13.08
C ASP A 77 9.43 -9.20 14.59
N PRO A 78 9.33 -7.91 14.98
CA PRO A 78 9.51 -7.48 16.38
C PRO A 78 8.38 -8.02 17.27
N GLY A 79 8.74 -8.64 18.40
CA GLY A 79 7.80 -9.16 19.40
C GLY A 79 7.75 -8.38 20.71
N THR A 80 8.62 -7.38 20.87
CA THR A 80 8.78 -6.58 22.08
C THR A 80 8.91 -5.09 21.77
N VAL A 81 8.62 -4.24 22.75
CA VAL A 81 8.80 -2.78 22.65
C VAL A 81 10.22 -2.42 22.21
N GLU A 82 11.24 -3.03 22.82
CA GLU A 82 12.63 -2.73 22.50
C GLU A 82 13.01 -3.12 21.07
N GLU A 83 12.44 -4.21 20.54
CA GLU A 83 12.65 -4.63 19.14
C GLU A 83 11.98 -3.67 18.14
N TYR A 84 10.82 -3.11 18.47
CA TYR A 84 10.22 -2.04 17.66
C TYR A 84 11.07 -0.77 17.66
N ARG A 85 11.57 -0.36 18.83
CA ARG A 85 12.45 0.81 18.92
C ARG A 85 13.73 0.61 18.13
N GLU A 86 14.29 -0.60 18.16
CA GLU A 86 15.48 -0.95 17.39
C GLU A 86 15.20 -0.98 15.88
N LEU A 87 14.03 -1.46 15.47
CA LEU A 87 13.56 -1.34 14.09
C LEU A 87 13.49 0.13 13.66
N GLY A 88 12.92 1.01 14.47
CA GLY A 88 12.88 2.45 14.22
C GLY A 88 14.27 3.09 14.05
N LYS A 89 15.27 2.66 14.83
CA LYS A 89 16.66 3.14 14.65
C LYS A 89 17.28 2.66 13.34
N ARG A 90 17.12 1.39 12.99
CA ARG A 90 17.61 0.83 11.71
C ARG A 90 17.00 1.55 10.51
N MET A 91 15.71 1.86 10.58
CA MET A 91 15.03 2.65 9.55
C MET A 91 15.57 4.07 9.48
N GLU A 92 15.86 4.71 10.62
CA GLU A 92 16.49 6.03 10.65
C GLU A 92 17.89 6.04 10.01
N GLU A 93 18.70 5.01 10.24
CA GLU A 93 20.02 4.88 9.62
C GLU A 93 19.92 4.86 8.08
N GLU A 94 19.02 4.04 7.54
CA GLU A 94 18.78 3.95 6.09
C GLU A 94 18.17 5.26 5.53
N ARG A 95 17.21 5.86 6.26
CA ARG A 95 16.64 7.18 5.92
C ARG A 95 17.73 8.24 5.84
N ASN A 96 18.66 8.26 6.77
CA ASN A 96 19.78 9.21 6.78
C ASN A 96 20.71 8.99 5.58
N ALA A 97 20.91 7.74 5.14
CA ALA A 97 21.66 7.45 3.92
C ALA A 97 20.95 8.00 2.67
N LEU A 98 19.61 7.84 2.57
CA LEU A 98 18.80 8.43 1.51
C LEU A 98 18.94 9.95 1.47
N GLU A 99 18.74 10.64 2.59
CA GLU A 99 18.83 12.10 2.71
C GLU A 99 20.20 12.66 2.28
N ASN A 100 21.26 11.88 2.47
CA ASN A 100 22.61 12.25 2.05
C ASN A 100 22.84 12.06 0.54
N ASN A 101 22.11 11.13 -0.09
CA ASN A 101 22.32 10.74 -1.47
C ASN A 101 21.32 11.37 -2.45
N ARG A 102 20.17 11.87 -1.97
CA ARG A 102 19.16 12.50 -2.83
C ARG A 102 19.61 13.84 -3.38
N THR A 103 19.11 14.16 -4.57
CA THR A 103 19.27 15.48 -5.19
C THR A 103 18.60 16.56 -4.32
N ARG A 104 19.32 17.66 -4.03
CA ARG A 104 18.84 18.76 -3.16
C ARG A 104 18.33 19.97 -3.92
N GLU A 105 18.17 19.85 -5.23
CA GLU A 105 17.70 20.97 -6.07
C GLU A 105 16.23 21.26 -5.78
N GLU A 106 15.91 22.55 -5.63
CA GLU A 106 14.53 23.01 -5.53
C GLU A 106 13.80 22.69 -6.83
N SER A 107 12.80 21.81 -6.74
CA SER A 107 11.96 21.39 -7.86
C SER A 107 10.63 20.88 -7.32
N PRO A 108 9.53 20.95 -8.11
CA PRO A 108 8.25 20.41 -7.70
C PRO A 108 8.30 18.93 -7.30
N SER A 109 9.16 18.13 -7.95
CA SER A 109 9.40 16.74 -7.58
C SER A 109 10.03 16.61 -6.18
N ASN A 110 11.00 17.47 -5.85
CA ASN A 110 11.65 17.44 -4.56
C ASN A 110 10.75 17.98 -3.44
N ASP A 111 9.88 18.96 -3.74
CA ASP A 111 8.88 19.46 -2.80
C ASP A 111 7.87 18.38 -2.43
N ASN A 112 7.39 17.61 -3.42
CA ASN A 112 6.51 16.46 -3.19
C ASN A 112 7.24 15.30 -2.48
N LEU A 113 8.51 15.09 -2.79
CA LEU A 113 9.35 14.14 -2.04
C LEU A 113 9.47 14.57 -0.57
N ASN A 114 9.58 15.85 -0.25
CA ASN A 114 9.64 16.31 1.13
C ASN A 114 8.33 16.01 1.89
N ILE A 115 7.16 16.20 1.28
CA ILE A 115 5.87 15.84 1.89
C ILE A 115 5.85 14.37 2.30
N TYR A 116 6.22 13.48 1.37
CA TYR A 116 6.35 12.05 1.64
C TYR A 116 7.34 11.77 2.77
N MET A 117 8.54 12.34 2.68
CA MET A 117 9.63 12.10 3.63
C MET A 117 9.33 12.63 5.03
N ASP A 118 8.62 13.75 5.17
CA ASP A 118 8.25 14.32 6.47
C ASP A 118 7.31 13.40 7.25
N ALA A 119 6.29 12.85 6.58
CA ALA A 119 5.41 11.86 7.20
C ALA A 119 6.15 10.55 7.53
N LEU A 120 7.08 10.10 6.68
CA LEU A 120 7.94 8.96 6.99
C LEU A 120 8.80 9.21 8.24
N ASN A 121 9.40 10.40 8.34
CA ASN A 121 10.25 10.81 9.44
C ASN A 121 9.49 10.84 10.77
N GLU A 122 8.25 11.31 10.76
CA GLU A 122 7.37 11.29 11.92
C GLU A 122 7.10 9.85 12.38
N LYS A 123 6.68 8.97 11.46
CA LYS A 123 6.39 7.57 11.78
C LYS A 123 7.61 6.80 12.28
N ILE A 124 8.79 7.05 11.72
CA ILE A 124 10.04 6.46 12.22
C ILE A 124 10.31 6.93 13.66
N ARG A 125 10.10 8.21 13.98
CA ARG A 125 10.26 8.74 15.34
C ARG A 125 9.26 8.10 16.31
N GLU A 126 7.98 8.03 15.93
CA GLU A 126 6.95 7.36 16.72
C GLU A 126 7.36 5.91 17.04
N LEU A 127 7.89 5.18 16.06
CA LEU A 127 8.35 3.80 16.23
C LEU A 127 9.55 3.67 17.20
N GLN A 128 10.37 4.70 17.34
CA GLN A 128 11.46 4.75 18.31
C GLN A 128 10.98 5.06 19.73
N GLU A 129 9.79 5.62 19.87
CA GLU A 129 9.25 6.11 21.13
C GLU A 129 8.13 5.22 21.71
N VAL A 130 7.69 4.18 20.98
CA VAL A 130 6.56 3.32 21.36
C VAL A 130 6.66 2.83 22.80
N GLU A 131 5.52 2.71 23.47
CA GLU A 131 5.44 2.25 24.85
C GLU A 131 4.78 0.86 24.97
N SER A 132 4.22 0.35 23.87
CA SER A 132 3.55 -0.95 23.83
C SER A 132 3.79 -1.70 22.50
N VAL A 133 3.63 -3.03 22.56
CA VAL A 133 3.68 -3.90 21.37
C VAL A 133 2.53 -3.60 20.40
N GLU A 134 1.35 -3.28 20.92
CA GLU A 134 0.17 -2.92 20.12
C GLU A 134 0.43 -1.64 19.31
N GLU A 135 0.96 -0.61 19.96
CA GLU A 135 1.36 0.63 19.30
C GLU A 135 2.46 0.42 18.26
N GLY A 136 3.51 -0.33 18.59
CA GLY A 136 4.57 -0.67 17.64
C GLY A 136 4.05 -1.44 16.42
N SER A 137 3.13 -2.38 16.63
CA SER A 137 2.49 -3.13 15.55
C SER A 137 1.65 -2.23 14.65
N ARG A 138 0.87 -1.32 15.23
CA ARG A 138 0.09 -0.32 14.49
C ARG A 138 1.00 0.57 13.64
N ILE A 139 2.05 1.16 14.23
CA ILE A 139 2.98 2.05 13.51
C ILE A 139 3.73 1.28 12.40
N LYS A 140 4.11 0.01 12.64
CA LYS A 140 4.70 -0.85 11.61
C LYS A 140 3.75 -1.03 10.41
N SER A 141 2.46 -1.29 10.67
CA SER A 141 1.45 -1.40 9.61
C SER A 141 1.26 -0.08 8.85
N GLU A 142 1.26 1.06 9.54
CA GLU A 142 1.19 2.39 8.91
C GLU A 142 2.41 2.67 8.02
N LEU A 143 3.61 2.29 8.46
CA LEU A 143 4.83 2.36 7.66
C LEU A 143 4.76 1.45 6.42
N GLU A 144 4.19 0.24 6.54
CA GLU A 144 3.99 -0.66 5.40
C GLU A 144 3.06 -0.02 4.35
N GLN A 145 1.98 0.62 4.79
CA GLN A 145 1.07 1.36 3.91
C GLN A 145 1.75 2.58 3.27
N HIS A 146 2.51 3.34 4.06
CA HIS A 146 3.30 4.48 3.58
C HIS A 146 4.24 4.07 2.44
N PHE A 147 5.00 2.97 2.60
CA PHE A 147 5.88 2.47 1.55
C PHE A 147 5.13 1.89 0.35
N TYR A 148 3.96 1.27 0.57
CA TYR A 148 3.12 0.78 -0.52
C TYR A 148 2.62 1.92 -1.41
N ALA A 149 2.34 3.09 -0.83
CA ALA A 149 1.88 4.27 -1.56
C ALA A 149 2.95 4.91 -2.46
N TRP A 150 4.24 4.61 -2.26
CA TRP A 150 5.35 5.17 -3.07
C TRP A 150 5.09 5.13 -4.57
N SER A 151 4.68 3.96 -5.08
CA SER A 151 4.47 3.75 -6.53
C SER A 151 3.25 4.49 -7.10
N ASN A 152 2.44 5.14 -6.27
CA ASN A 152 1.37 6.00 -6.75
C ASN A 152 1.90 7.39 -7.15
N TYR A 153 3.02 7.81 -6.57
CA TYR A 153 3.52 9.19 -6.67
C TYR A 153 4.90 9.33 -7.29
N PHE A 154 5.76 8.31 -7.19
CA PHE A 154 7.16 8.41 -7.62
C PHE A 154 7.58 7.23 -8.50
N VAL A 155 8.54 7.48 -9.39
CA VAL A 155 9.20 6.51 -10.27
C VAL A 155 10.68 6.81 -10.39
#